data_AF-A0A9D5W1Q4-F1
#
_entry.id   AF-A0A9D5W1Q4-F1
#
_cell.length_a   1.000
_cell.length_b   1.000
_cell.length_c   1.000
_cell.angle_alpha   90.00
_cell.angle_beta   90.00
_cell.angle_gamma   90.00
#
_symmetry.space_group_name_H-M   'P 1'
#
loop_
_entity.id
_entity.type
_entity.pdbx_description
1 polymer ?
#
loop_
_entity_poly.entity_id
_entity_poly.type
_entity_poly.pdbx_seq_one_letter_code
_entity_poly.pdbx_strand_id
1 'polypeptide(L)'
;MQKIPLNLAKPGMVLAKPVPRQDGIVVVASGTEITEGLLDKLESMDVETIVVEGNPVNLDGVMAGSSYATRAGRLDHLFRKFPDDPWMGRVKEMFRSYFTIKAASGPASSAESGATQGEQPPKAGG
;
A
#
# COMPACT_ATOMS: atom_id res chain seq x y z
N MET A 1 -0.62 -0.48 -4.26
CA MET A 1 -0.03 0.86 -4.08
C MET A 1 0.00 1.19 -2.60
N GLN A 2 1.16 1.59 -2.06
CA GLN A 2 1.34 1.96 -0.65
C GLN A 2 2.00 3.32 -0.54
N LYS A 3 1.46 4.22 0.30
CA LYS A 3 2.09 5.50 0.63
C LYS A 3 3.05 5.30 1.80
N ILE A 4 4.30 5.69 1.63
CA ILE A 4 5.34 5.61 2.67
C ILE A 4 6.10 6.94 2.74
N PRO A 5 6.61 7.32 3.93
CA PRO A 5 7.58 8.40 4.04
C PRO A 5 8.89 8.03 3.34
N LEU A 6 9.59 9.02 2.79
CA LEU A 6 10.85 8.82 2.05
C LEU A 6 11.91 8.09 2.88
N ASN A 7 11.99 8.37 4.18
CA ASN A 7 12.86 7.69 5.14
C ASN A 7 12.67 6.16 5.24
N LEU A 8 11.53 5.64 4.78
CA LEU A 8 11.23 4.20 4.77
C LEU A 8 11.32 3.58 3.37
N ALA A 9 11.61 4.38 2.35
CA ALA A 9 11.83 3.91 1.00
C ALA A 9 13.21 3.23 0.90
N LYS A 10 13.29 2.16 0.11
CA LYS A 10 14.55 1.45 -0.14
C LYS A 10 14.79 1.35 -1.64
N PRO A 11 16.06 1.27 -2.07
CA PRO A 11 16.41 0.95 -3.44
C PRO A 11 15.76 -0.37 -3.91
N GLY A 12 15.36 -0.44 -5.18
CA GLY A 12 14.65 -1.57 -5.80
C GLY A 12 13.13 -1.53 -5.68
N MET A 13 12.55 -0.54 -5.00
CA MET A 13 11.10 -0.29 -5.01
C MET A 13 10.67 0.40 -6.32
N VAL A 14 9.44 0.23 -6.77
CA VAL A 14 8.93 0.92 -7.98
C VAL A 14 7.91 1.97 -7.59
N LEU A 15 7.93 3.16 -8.17
CA LEU A 15 6.94 4.20 -7.90
C LEU A 15 5.59 3.88 -8.55
N ALA A 16 4.51 3.92 -7.78
CA ALA A 16 3.13 3.76 -8.26
C ALA A 16 2.52 5.06 -8.79
N LYS A 17 2.94 6.19 -8.22
CA LYS A 17 2.47 7.52 -8.65
C LYS A 17 3.64 8.42 -9.01
N PRO A 18 3.44 9.34 -9.97
CA PRO A 18 4.42 10.37 -10.21
C PRO A 18 4.63 11.19 -8.94
N VAL A 19 5.88 11.56 -8.68
CA VAL A 19 6.25 12.37 -7.51
C VAL A 19 6.41 13.82 -7.97
N PRO A 20 5.46 14.71 -7.61
CA PRO A 20 5.60 16.13 -7.84
C PRO A 20 6.52 16.76 -6.77
N ARG A 21 7.30 17.77 -7.17
CA ARG A 21 7.95 18.70 -6.24
C ARG A 21 6.91 19.67 -5.64
N GLN A 22 7.26 20.38 -4.57
CA GLN A 22 6.49 21.51 -4.03
C GLN A 22 6.09 22.54 -5.10
N ASP A 23 6.90 22.74 -6.15
CA ASP A 23 6.62 23.64 -7.27
C ASP A 23 5.60 23.08 -8.28
N GLY A 24 5.05 21.88 -8.05
CA GLY A 24 4.09 21.21 -8.94
C GLY A 24 4.71 20.51 -10.16
N ILE A 25 6.02 20.64 -10.36
CA ILE A 25 6.75 19.94 -11.44
C ILE A 25 6.94 18.48 -11.07
N VAL A 26 6.54 17.57 -11.96
CA VAL A 26 6.77 16.12 -11.80
C VAL A 26 8.25 15.83 -12.01
N VAL A 27 8.91 15.31 -10.96
CA VAL A 27 10.35 15.03 -11.02
C VAL A 27 10.62 13.58 -11.40
N VAL A 28 9.74 12.67 -10.97
CA VAL A 28 9.86 11.25 -11.26
C VAL A 28 8.51 10.72 -11.72
N ALA A 29 8.50 10.03 -12.86
CA ALA A 29 7.30 9.38 -13.39
C ALA A 29 6.96 8.12 -12.59
N SER A 30 5.67 7.78 -12.53
CA SER A 30 5.23 6.46 -12.09
C SER A 30 5.85 5.35 -12.95
N GLY A 31 6.10 4.18 -12.37
CA GLY A 31 6.77 3.05 -12.98
C GLY A 31 8.29 3.09 -12.89
N THR A 32 8.87 4.15 -12.30
CA THR A 32 10.32 4.28 -12.14
C THR A 32 10.81 3.47 -10.93
N GLU A 33 11.90 2.72 -11.11
CA GLU A 33 12.60 2.06 -10.02
C GLU A 33 13.37 3.07 -9.16
N ILE A 34 13.24 2.93 -7.84
CA ILE A 34 13.93 3.71 -6.84
C ILE A 34 15.36 3.19 -6.73
N THR A 35 16.32 4.04 -7.04
CA THR A 35 17.75 3.79 -6.81
C THR A 35 18.25 4.64 -5.65
N GLU A 36 19.44 4.34 -5.11
CA GLU A 36 20.05 5.15 -4.04
C GLU A 36 20.17 6.61 -4.46
N GLY A 37 20.72 6.88 -5.66
CA GLY A 37 20.82 8.25 -6.17
C GLY A 37 19.47 8.91 -6.48
N LEU A 38 18.38 8.16 -6.58
CA LEU A 38 17.03 8.73 -6.68
C LEU A 38 16.52 9.18 -5.31
N LEU A 39 16.78 8.41 -4.25
CA LEU A 39 16.43 8.77 -2.88
C LEU A 39 17.12 10.06 -2.45
N ASP A 40 18.43 10.18 -2.68
CA ASP A 40 19.22 11.38 -2.34
C ASP A 40 18.68 12.63 -3.06
N LYS A 41 18.26 12.47 -4.31
CA LYS A 41 17.64 13.54 -5.09
C LYS A 41 16.29 13.94 -4.52
N LEU A 42 15.45 12.97 -4.17
CA LEU A 42 14.13 13.21 -3.58
C LEU A 42 14.24 13.88 -2.21
N GLU A 43 15.23 13.49 -1.40
CA GLU A 43 15.54 14.11 -0.11
C GLU A 43 16.00 15.55 -0.29
N SER A 44 16.92 15.81 -1.23
CA SER A 44 17.38 17.16 -1.57
C SER A 44 16.27 18.08 -2.10
N MET A 45 15.13 17.52 -2.54
CA MET A 45 13.97 18.23 -3.04
C MET A 45 12.83 18.34 -2.01
N ASP A 46 13.09 17.97 -0.76
CA ASP A 46 12.14 18.08 0.36
C ASP A 46 10.86 17.23 0.12
N VAL A 47 11.00 16.07 -0.53
CA VAL A 47 9.88 15.14 -0.76
C VAL A 47 9.66 14.30 0.49
N GLU A 48 8.59 14.56 1.23
CA GLU A 48 8.30 13.84 2.47
C GLU A 48 7.75 12.41 2.25
N THR A 49 6.89 12.24 1.22
CA THR A 49 6.15 10.99 1.03
C THR A 49 6.08 10.56 -0.43
N ILE A 50 6.21 9.26 -0.67
CA ILE A 50 6.14 8.64 -1.99
C ILE A 50 5.15 7.47 -2.01
N VAL A 51 4.67 7.11 -3.21
CA VAL A 51 3.76 5.99 -3.39
C VAL A 51 4.43 4.93 -4.23
N VAL A 52 4.52 3.70 -3.72
CA VAL A 52 5.22 2.58 -4.38
C VAL A 52 4.26 1.48 -4.85
N GLU A 53 4.60 0.85 -5.97
CA GLU A 53 4.08 -0.40 -6.49
C GLU A 53 4.61 -1.54 -5.61
N GLY A 54 3.72 -2.32 -5.01
CA GLY A 54 4.12 -3.39 -4.11
C GLY A 54 3.05 -3.78 -3.08
N ASN A 55 2.88 -5.10 -2.95
CA ASN A 55 2.36 -5.81 -1.78
C ASN A 55 3.47 -5.79 -0.69
N PRO A 56 3.13 -5.73 0.60
CA PRO A 56 3.57 -4.63 1.43
C PRO A 56 4.99 -4.81 1.97
N VAL A 57 5.66 -3.67 2.12
CA VAL A 57 7.01 -3.58 2.69
C VAL A 57 6.96 -4.13 4.12
N ASN A 58 7.76 -5.17 4.41
CA ASN A 58 8.02 -5.60 5.77
C ASN A 58 8.71 -4.44 6.50
N LEU A 59 7.90 -3.58 7.09
CA LEU A 59 8.31 -2.72 8.19
C LEU A 59 8.63 -3.67 9.33
N ASP A 60 9.93 -3.96 9.45
CA ASP A 60 10.47 -4.75 10.54
C ASP A 60 9.94 -4.17 11.85
N GLY A 61 9.06 -4.92 12.50
CA GLY A 61 8.50 -4.59 13.82
C GLY A 61 7.07 -4.02 13.88
N VAL A 62 6.46 -3.48 12.82
CA VAL A 62 5.08 -2.93 12.91
C VAL A 62 4.22 -3.30 11.70
N MET A 63 3.64 -4.50 11.76
CA MET A 63 2.29 -4.90 11.30
C MET A 63 1.66 -4.19 10.07
N ALA A 64 2.45 -3.85 9.05
CA ALA A 64 1.94 -3.18 7.85
C ALA A 64 2.21 -3.96 6.57
N GLY A 65 2.51 -5.27 6.65
CA GLY A 65 2.81 -6.00 5.41
C GLY A 65 2.55 -7.49 5.20
N SER A 66 1.93 -8.22 6.12
CA SER A 66 1.50 -9.58 5.78
C SER A 66 0.21 -9.53 4.96
N SER A 67 0.21 -10.12 3.76
CA SER A 67 -1.02 -10.49 3.04
C SER A 67 -1.97 -11.24 3.97
N TYR A 68 -3.28 -11.12 3.76
CA TYR A 68 -4.27 -11.77 4.63
C TYR A 68 -4.03 -13.29 4.78
N ALA A 69 -3.50 -13.95 3.75
CA ALA A 69 -3.05 -15.34 3.81
C ALA A 69 -1.90 -15.58 4.81
N THR A 70 -0.88 -14.72 4.81
CA THR A 70 0.24 -14.78 5.77
C THR A 70 -0.22 -14.49 7.19
N ARG A 71 -1.18 -13.56 7.36
CA ARG A 71 -1.80 -13.28 8.67
C ARG A 71 -2.56 -14.51 9.19
N ALA A 72 -3.31 -15.19 8.32
CA ALA A 72 -4.02 -16.42 8.68
C ALA A 72 -3.07 -17.53 9.14
N GLY A 73 -1.94 -17.73 8.44
CA GLY A 73 -0.94 -18.74 8.85
C GLY A 73 -0.24 -18.44 10.19
N ARG A 74 -0.16 -17.16 10.58
CA ARG A 74 0.47 -16.75 11.85
C ARG A 74 -0.45 -16.93 13.06
N LEU A 75 -1.78 -17.06 12.85
CA LEU A 75 -2.73 -17.28 13.93
C LEU A 75 -2.40 -18.55 14.73
N ASP A 76 -1.97 -19.63 14.09
CA ASP A 76 -1.59 -20.85 14.80
C ASP A 76 -0.42 -20.63 15.77
N HIS A 77 0.58 -19.82 15.38
CA HIS A 77 1.70 -19.51 16.25
C HIS A 77 1.31 -18.58 17.41
N LEU A 78 0.47 -17.57 17.16
CA LEU A 78 0.05 -16.59 18.16
C LEU A 78 -0.85 -17.23 19.23
N PHE A 79 -1.70 -18.16 18.82
CA PHE A 79 -2.66 -18.83 19.69
C PHE A 79 -2.11 -20.09 20.36
N ARG A 80 -0.84 -20.47 20.14
CA ARG A 80 -0.26 -21.71 20.71
C ARG A 80 -0.27 -21.77 22.23
N LYS A 81 -0.33 -20.62 22.91
CA LYS A 81 -0.37 -20.55 24.38
C LYS A 81 -1.76 -20.79 24.96
N PHE A 82 -2.78 -20.92 24.11
CA PHE A 82 -4.17 -21.07 24.50
C PHE A 82 -4.83 -22.30 23.83
N PRO A 83 -4.32 -23.53 24.08
CA PRO A 83 -4.86 -24.73 23.45
C PRO A 83 -6.26 -25.12 23.97
N ASP A 84 -6.53 -24.88 25.25
CA ASP A 84 -7.75 -25.35 25.95
C ASP A 84 -8.72 -24.23 26.33
N ASP A 85 -8.52 -23.02 25.82
CA ASP A 85 -9.41 -21.88 26.10
C ASP A 85 -10.54 -21.83 25.03
N PRO A 86 -11.81 -22.13 25.41
CA PRO A 86 -12.91 -22.16 24.45
C PRO A 86 -13.21 -20.79 23.83
N TRP A 87 -12.99 -19.72 24.59
CA TRP A 87 -13.17 -18.36 24.10
C TRP A 87 -12.07 -18.01 23.11
N MET A 88 -10.82 -18.34 23.44
CA MET A 88 -9.68 -18.08 22.57
C MET A 88 -9.75 -18.88 21.27
N GLY A 89 -10.28 -20.12 21.31
CA GLY A 89 -10.59 -20.91 20.13
C GLY A 89 -11.58 -20.20 19.20
N ARG A 90 -12.67 -19.65 19.76
CA ARG A 90 -13.67 -18.89 19.01
C ARG A 90 -13.09 -17.64 18.36
N VAL A 91 -12.23 -16.94 19.08
CA VAL A 91 -11.53 -15.74 18.59
C VAL A 91 -10.60 -16.09 17.42
N LYS A 92 -9.85 -17.21 17.53
CA LYS A 92 -8.99 -17.71 16.45
C LYS A 92 -9.79 -18.01 15.18
N GLU A 93 -10.93 -18.67 15.30
CA GLU A 93 -11.82 -18.98 14.17
C GLU A 93 -12.36 -17.71 13.50
N MET A 94 -12.78 -16.73 14.30
CA MET A 94 -13.26 -15.44 13.80
C MET A 94 -12.20 -14.73 12.95
N PHE A 95 -10.95 -14.66 13.45
CA PHE A 95 -9.85 -14.07 12.69
C PHE A 95 -9.51 -14.86 11.42
N ARG A 96 -9.55 -16.19 11.48
CA ARG A 96 -9.31 -17.05 10.33
C ARG A 96 -10.35 -16.80 9.24
N SER A 97 -11.63 -16.75 9.60
CA SER A 97 -12.73 -16.45 8.68
C SER A 97 -12.59 -15.06 8.07
N TYR A 98 -12.35 -14.05 8.90
CA TYR A 98 -12.15 -12.67 8.46
C TYR A 98 -10.99 -12.52 7.45
N PHE A 99 -9.83 -13.13 7.74
CA PHE A 99 -8.70 -13.10 6.83
C PHE A 99 -8.93 -13.91 5.56
N THR A 100 -9.71 -14.99 5.62
CA THR A 100 -10.05 -15.80 4.43
C THR A 100 -10.97 -15.03 3.49
N ILE A 101 -12.01 -14.38 4.03
CA ILE A 101 -12.93 -13.54 3.27
C ILE A 101 -12.16 -12.35 2.66
N LYS A 102 -11.32 -11.66 3.44
CA LYS A 102 -10.50 -10.54 2.95
C LYS A 102 -9.42 -10.97 1.95
N ALA A 103 -8.90 -12.19 2.04
CA ALA A 103 -7.97 -12.74 1.05
C ALA A 103 -8.67 -13.08 -0.27
N ALA A 104 -9.88 -13.64 -0.21
CA ALA A 104 -10.70 -13.92 -1.39
C ALA A 104 -11.19 -12.63 -2.07
N SER A 105 -11.43 -11.57 -1.30
CA SER A 105 -11.75 -10.21 -1.78
C SER A 105 -10.51 -9.34 -2.07
N GLY A 106 -9.40 -9.94 -2.52
CA GLY A 106 -8.20 -9.22 -2.98
C GLY A 106 -8.53 -8.14 -4.04
N PRO A 107 -7.60 -7.21 -4.33
CA PRO A 107 -7.82 -5.77 -4.60
C PRO A 107 -8.51 -5.41 -5.93
N ALA A 108 -9.55 -6.12 -6.34
CA ALA A 108 -10.32 -5.87 -7.56
C ALA A 108 -11.52 -4.93 -7.35
N SER A 109 -11.87 -4.55 -6.12
CA SER A 109 -13.10 -3.80 -5.83
C SER A 109 -12.88 -2.48 -5.09
N SER A 110 -11.89 -1.69 -5.53
CA SER A 110 -11.77 -0.27 -5.13
C SER A 110 -11.23 0.62 -6.27
N ALA A 111 -11.41 0.21 -7.54
CA ALA A 111 -10.98 0.98 -8.71
C ALA A 111 -12.14 1.68 -9.45
N GLU A 112 -13.39 1.55 -9.03
CA GLU A 112 -14.54 2.14 -9.74
C GLU A 112 -15.39 3.01 -8.80
N SER A 113 -14.90 4.23 -8.54
CA SER A 113 -15.73 5.41 -8.27
C SER A 113 -14.84 6.65 -8.37
N GLY A 114 -14.63 7.08 -9.61
CA GLY A 114 -13.82 8.25 -9.92
C GLY A 114 -13.81 8.57 -11.41
N ALA A 115 -14.94 8.37 -12.10
CA ALA A 115 -15.12 8.75 -13.50
C ALA A 115 -16.52 9.36 -13.67
N THR A 116 -16.63 10.66 -13.39
CA THR A 116 -17.64 11.64 -13.85
C THR A 116 -17.36 12.91 -13.03
N GLN A 117 -17.18 14.12 -13.55
CA GLN A 117 -17.55 14.68 -14.83
C GLN A 117 -16.78 16.01 -14.95
N GLY A 118 -16.01 16.17 -16.02
CA GLY A 118 -15.28 17.40 -16.34
C GLY A 118 -15.44 17.72 -17.81
N GLU A 119 -16.68 17.62 -18.31
CA GLU A 119 -17.03 17.99 -19.68
C GLU A 119 -17.24 19.52 -19.71
N GLN A 120 -16.19 20.26 -20.05
CA GLN A 120 -16.33 21.64 -20.52
C GLN A 120 -16.79 21.59 -21.98
N PRO A 121 -17.92 22.24 -22.36
CA PRO A 121 -18.28 22.35 -23.76
C PRO A 121 -17.37 23.38 -24.47
N PRO A 122 -16.87 23.08 -25.68
CA PRO A 122 -16.12 24.04 -26.47
C PRO A 122 -17.03 25.12 -27.05
N LYS A 123 -16.54 26.37 -27.00
CA LYS A 123 -17.08 27.52 -27.73
C LYS A 123 -16.90 27.33 -29.25
N ALA A 124 -17.99 27.48 -29.99
CA ALA A 124 -18.05 27.93 -31.39
C ALA A 124 -19.45 28.58 -31.54
N GLY A 125 -19.65 29.81 -32.02
CA GLY A 125 -19.00 30.48 -33.14
C GLY A 125 -19.93 30.34 -34.36
N GLY A 126 -20.77 31.35 -34.61
CA GLY A 126 -21.73 31.39 -35.73
C GLY A 126 -23.01 32.13 -35.38
#